data_AF-A0A530BGW6-F1
#
_entry.id   AF-A0A530BGW6-F1
#
_cell.length_a   1.000
_cell.length_b   1.000
_cell.length_c   1.000
_cell.angle_alpha   90.00
_cell.angle_beta   90.00
_cell.angle_gamma   90.00
#
_symmetry.space_group_name_H-M   'P 1'
#
loop_
_entity.id
_entity.type
_entity.pdbx_description
1 polymer ?
#
loop_
_entity_poly.entity_id
_entity_poly.type
_entity_poly.pdbx_seq_one_letter_code
_entity_poly.pdbx_strand_id
1 'polypeptide(L)'
;AEKAGLRTAILTGREKGRERTETLEGLASGAIDIVVGTHALFQETVMFHDLVLAVVDEQHRFGVHQRLAITAKGDAPDMLVMTATPIPRTLVLTAFGDMDVSKLTEKPAGRQSIRTVTLPMERLDELVGRMRDAVAEGQKIYW
;
A
#
# COMPACT_ATOMS: atom_id res chain seq x y z
N ALA A 1 2.13 16.37 6.66
CA ALA A 1 3.56 16.63 6.40
C ALA A 1 3.86 18.11 6.54
N GLU A 2 3.29 18.97 5.69
CA GLU A 2 3.57 20.42 5.72
C GLU A 2 3.28 21.10 7.08
N LYS A 3 2.15 20.78 7.73
CA LYS A 3 1.84 21.26 9.11
C LYS A 3 2.85 20.81 10.17
N ALA A 4 3.60 19.75 9.91
CA ALA A 4 4.65 19.22 10.78
C ALA A 4 6.06 19.66 10.32
N GLY A 5 6.17 20.53 9.30
CA GLY A 5 7.44 20.96 8.73
C GLY A 5 8.13 19.91 7.86
N LEU A 6 7.43 18.83 7.47
CA LEU A 6 8.00 17.74 6.68
C LEU A 6 7.67 17.88 5.20
N ARG A 7 8.64 17.58 4.35
CA ARG A 7 8.56 17.53 2.89
C ARG A 7 8.25 16.11 2.42
N THR A 8 7.17 15.99 1.65
CA THR A 8 6.74 14.74 1.04
C THR A 8 6.95 14.74 -0.46
N ALA A 9 7.32 13.61 -1.02
CA ALA A 9 7.31 13.37 -2.46
C ALA A 9 6.54 12.10 -2.84
N ILE A 10 6.17 12.00 -4.11
CA ILE A 10 5.62 10.79 -4.70
C ILE A 10 6.61 10.29 -5.74
N LEU A 11 6.93 8.99 -5.70
CA LEU A 11 7.72 8.34 -6.73
C LEU A 11 7.03 7.08 -7.22
N THR A 12 6.37 7.17 -8.37
CA THR A 12 5.83 6.02 -9.09
C THR A 12 6.57 5.81 -10.42
N GLY A 13 6.00 4.99 -11.31
CA GLY A 13 6.53 4.79 -12.66
C GLY A 13 6.05 5.83 -13.68
N ARG A 14 5.27 6.85 -13.26
CA ARG A 14 4.64 7.82 -14.15
C ARG A 14 5.49 9.08 -14.34
N GLU A 15 6.31 9.39 -13.35
CA GLU A 15 7.13 10.57 -13.17
C GLU A 15 8.39 10.40 -14.00
N LYS A 16 8.66 11.38 -14.88
CA LYS A 16 9.72 11.30 -15.89
C LYS A 16 10.47 12.62 -15.98
N GLY A 17 11.70 12.56 -16.49
CA GLY A 17 12.52 13.74 -16.73
C GLY A 17 12.82 14.51 -15.44
N ARG A 18 12.63 15.83 -15.49
CA ARG A 18 13.06 16.75 -14.43
C ARG A 18 12.45 16.45 -13.05
N GLU A 19 11.15 16.18 -12.99
CA GLU A 19 10.44 15.91 -11.72
C GLU A 19 11.00 14.67 -11.01
N ARG A 20 11.32 13.62 -11.78
CA ARG A 20 11.96 12.43 -11.26
C ARG A 20 13.36 12.74 -10.73
N THR A 21 14.15 13.49 -11.50
CA THR A 21 15.51 13.89 -11.10
C THR A 21 15.49 14.69 -9.79
N GLU A 22 14.63 15.70 -9.69
CA GLU A 22 14.48 16.52 -8.48
C GLU A 22 14.08 15.68 -7.26
N THR A 23 13.20 14.69 -7.45
CA THR A 23 12.82 13.76 -6.39
C THR A 23 14.00 12.89 -5.94
N LEU A 24 14.76 12.33 -6.88
CA LEU A 24 15.92 11.48 -6.56
C LEU A 24 17.02 12.28 -5.85
N GLU A 25 17.31 13.49 -6.31
CA GLU A 25 18.25 14.40 -5.66
C GLU A 25 17.77 14.82 -4.26
N GLY A 26 16.47 15.09 -4.12
CA GLY A 26 15.85 15.42 -2.84
C GLY A 26 15.93 14.27 -1.83
N LEU A 27 15.78 13.02 -2.28
CA LEU A 27 15.92 11.83 -1.44
C LEU A 27 17.37 11.60 -1.01
N ALA A 28 18.32 11.74 -1.93
CA ALA A 28 19.74 11.54 -1.66
C ALA A 28 20.33 12.63 -0.75
N SER A 29 19.83 13.87 -0.85
CA SER A 29 20.27 15.00 -0.04
C SER A 29 19.57 15.13 1.31
N GLY A 30 18.48 14.39 1.53
CA GLY A 30 17.64 14.52 2.73
C GLY A 30 16.72 15.74 2.71
N ALA A 31 16.53 16.38 1.56
CA ALA A 31 15.56 17.45 1.39
C ALA A 31 14.10 16.95 1.38
N ILE A 32 13.89 15.65 1.16
CA ILE A 32 12.59 14.97 1.26
C ILE A 32 12.61 14.05 2.48
N ASP A 33 11.66 14.24 3.38
CA ASP A 33 11.55 13.48 4.63
C ASP A 33 10.72 12.20 4.46
N ILE A 34 9.70 12.25 3.60
CA ILE A 34 8.78 11.13 3.38
C ILE A 34 8.55 10.95 1.89
N VAL A 35 8.68 9.72 1.39
CA VAL A 35 8.29 9.39 0.02
C VAL A 35 7.24 8.29 0.01
N VAL A 36 6.22 8.48 -0.82
CA VAL A 36 5.20 7.48 -1.09
C VAL A 36 5.35 7.02 -2.53
N GLY A 37 5.38 5.71 -2.75
CA GLY A 37 5.67 5.21 -4.07
C GLY A 37 5.23 3.78 -4.28
N THR A 38 5.46 3.30 -5.49
CA THR A 38 5.24 1.90 -5.85
C THR A 38 6.57 1.16 -5.86
N HIS A 39 6.65 0.09 -6.65
CA HIS A 39 7.89 -0.64 -6.91
C HIS A 39 9.04 0.22 -7.46
N ALA A 40 8.76 1.46 -7.90
CA ALA A 40 9.77 2.42 -8.33
C ALA A 40 10.79 2.75 -7.22
N LEU A 41 10.40 2.71 -5.95
CA LEU A 41 11.27 3.00 -4.80
C LEU A 41 12.41 1.98 -4.61
N PHE A 42 12.26 0.77 -5.17
CA PHE A 42 13.24 -0.32 -5.02
C PHE A 42 14.31 -0.30 -6.11
N GLN A 43 14.16 0.56 -7.12
CA GLN A 43 15.14 0.65 -8.18
C GLN A 43 16.50 1.08 -7.61
N GLU A 44 17.59 0.52 -8.14
CA GLU A 44 18.95 0.79 -7.65
C GLU A 44 19.29 2.29 -7.64
N THR A 45 18.72 3.05 -8.58
CA THR A 45 18.91 4.50 -8.73
C THR A 45 18.30 5.34 -7.60
N VAL A 46 17.43 4.77 -6.78
CA VAL A 46 16.84 5.47 -5.63
C VAL A 46 17.77 5.37 -4.44
N MET A 47 18.42 6.48 -4.08
CA MET A 47 19.28 6.58 -2.90
C MET A 47 18.58 7.44 -1.85
N PHE A 48 18.58 6.95 -0.62
CA PHE A 48 18.07 7.68 0.54
C PHE A 48 19.25 8.26 1.31
N HIS A 49 19.10 9.48 1.84
CA HIS A 49 20.08 10.08 2.72
C HIS A 49 20.25 9.28 4.02
N ASP A 50 19.12 8.98 4.68
CA ASP A 50 19.05 8.24 5.93
C ASP A 50 17.71 7.49 6.01
N LEU A 51 17.62 6.32 5.37
CA LEU A 51 16.41 5.50 5.41
C LEU A 51 16.34 4.78 6.76
N VAL A 52 15.45 5.25 7.64
CA VAL A 52 15.24 4.67 8.98
C VAL A 52 13.99 3.82 9.10
N LEU A 53 12.96 4.06 8.28
CA LEU A 53 11.68 3.36 8.35
C LEU A 53 11.10 3.12 6.95
N ALA A 54 10.73 1.87 6.67
CA ALA A 54 10.00 1.47 5.47
C ALA A 54 8.62 0.89 5.85
N VAL A 55 7.56 1.49 5.32
CA VAL A 55 6.19 0.99 5.47
C VAL A 55 5.71 0.39 4.16
N VAL A 56 5.29 -0.88 4.21
CA VAL A 56 4.80 -1.63 3.06
C VAL A 56 3.34 -2.01 3.30
N ASP A 57 2.45 -1.60 2.40
CA ASP A 57 1.03 -1.96 2.43
C ASP A 57 0.69 -3.05 1.40
N GLU A 58 -0.29 -3.89 1.71
CA GLU A 58 -0.74 -5.03 0.91
C GLU A 58 0.39 -5.95 0.44
N GLN A 59 1.04 -6.59 1.43
CA GLN A 59 2.26 -7.38 1.28
C GLN A 59 2.22 -8.57 0.29
N HIS A 60 1.05 -8.99 -0.21
CA HIS A 60 0.95 -10.14 -1.10
C HIS A 60 1.67 -9.95 -2.45
N ARG A 61 2.01 -8.71 -2.82
CA ARG A 61 2.85 -8.39 -4.00
C ARG A 61 4.33 -8.17 -3.65
N PHE A 62 4.69 -8.19 -2.37
CA PHE A 62 6.02 -7.89 -1.85
C PHE A 62 6.75 -9.17 -1.43
N GLY A 63 7.56 -9.68 -2.35
CA GLY A 63 8.41 -10.85 -2.12
C GLY A 63 9.62 -10.55 -1.22
N VAL A 64 10.34 -11.62 -0.86
CA VAL A 64 11.57 -11.57 -0.05
C VAL A 64 12.63 -10.65 -0.67
N HIS A 65 12.80 -10.71 -2.00
CA HIS A 65 13.80 -9.93 -2.71
C HIS A 65 13.61 -8.42 -2.60
N GLN A 66 12.36 -7.94 -2.66
CA GLN A 66 12.07 -6.52 -2.52
C GLN A 66 12.36 -6.02 -1.10
N ARG A 67 12.16 -6.85 -0.07
CA ARG A 67 12.51 -6.53 1.32
C ARG A 67 14.02 -6.39 1.49
N LEU A 68 14.78 -7.38 0.99
CA LEU A 68 16.24 -7.30 1.03
C LEU A 68 16.76 -6.05 0.30
N ALA A 69 16.14 -5.68 -0.83
CA ALA A 69 16.52 -4.49 -1.59
C ALA A 69 16.28 -3.18 -0.81
N ILE A 70 15.23 -3.08 0.01
CA ILE A 70 14.99 -1.86 0.81
C ILE A 70 15.82 -1.85 2.09
N THR A 71 16.01 -3.01 2.74
CA THR A 71 16.93 -3.13 3.88
C THR A 71 18.36 -2.78 3.48
N ALA A 72 18.79 -3.13 2.26
CA ALA A 72 20.11 -2.78 1.75
C ALA A 72 20.28 -1.29 1.37
N LYS A 73 19.20 -0.50 1.35
CA LYS A 73 19.24 0.94 1.01
C LYS A 73 19.46 1.85 2.21
N GLY A 74 19.46 1.31 3.42
CA GLY A 74 19.75 2.03 4.66
C GLY A 74 20.58 1.16 5.61
N ASP A 75 21.01 1.72 6.73
CA ASP A 75 21.67 0.94 7.78
C ASP A 75 20.61 0.30 8.70
N ALA A 76 20.21 -0.93 8.35
CA ALA A 76 19.21 -1.70 9.09
C ALA A 76 17.89 -0.93 9.38
N PRO A 77 17.18 -0.43 8.35
CA PRO A 77 15.93 0.30 8.55
C PRO A 77 14.86 -0.56 9.21
N ASP A 78 14.05 0.06 10.08
CA ASP A 78 12.85 -0.54 10.62
C ASP A 78 11.86 -0.84 9.48
N MET A 79 11.25 -2.03 9.51
CA MET A 79 10.30 -2.45 8.49
C MET A 79 8.94 -2.75 9.09
N LEU A 80 7.93 -1.98 8.66
CA LEU A 80 6.53 -2.22 9.00
C LEU A 80 5.80 -2.77 7.77
N VAL A 81 5.29 -3.99 7.90
CA VAL A 81 4.52 -4.65 6.84
C VAL A 81 3.05 -4.74 7.27
N MET A 82 2.16 -4.23 6.43
CA MET A 82 0.73 -4.20 6.66
C MET A 82 -0.04 -5.01 5.60
N THR A 83 -1.18 -5.58 5.99
CA THR A 83 -2.10 -6.27 5.09
C THR A 83 -3.51 -6.24 5.66
N ALA A 84 -4.52 -6.02 4.82
CA ALA A 84 -5.90 -6.25 5.21
C ALA A 84 -6.29 -7.73 5.07
N THR A 85 -5.59 -8.49 4.21
CA THR A 85 -5.88 -9.90 3.98
C THR A 85 -5.27 -10.78 5.09
N PRO A 86 -6.07 -11.61 5.78
CA PRO A 86 -5.55 -12.50 6.82
C PRO A 86 -4.58 -13.51 6.20
N ILE A 87 -3.28 -13.35 6.46
CA ILE A 87 -2.29 -14.33 6.04
C ILE A 87 -2.37 -15.53 6.99
N PRO A 88 -2.48 -16.77 6.47
CA PRO A 88 -2.44 -17.97 7.29
C PRO A 88 -1.23 -17.94 8.22
N ARG A 89 -1.44 -18.21 9.51
CA ARG A 89 -0.38 -18.15 10.53
C ARG A 89 0.83 -19.01 10.18
N THR A 90 0.62 -20.12 9.47
CA THR A 90 1.68 -21.00 8.96
C THR A 90 2.52 -20.33 7.87
N LEU A 91 1.89 -19.57 6.96
CA LEU A 91 2.60 -18.76 5.97
C LEU A 91 3.35 -17.61 6.64
N VAL A 92 2.83 -17.06 7.74
CA VAL A 92 3.53 -16.00 8.47
C VAL A 92 4.84 -16.52 9.06
N LEU A 93 4.83 -17.66 9.74
CA LEU A 93 6.04 -18.21 10.34
C LEU A 93 7.11 -18.64 9.32
N THR A 94 6.70 -19.03 8.10
CA THR A 94 7.65 -19.45 7.06
C THR A 94 8.14 -18.30 6.19
N ALA A 95 7.29 -17.30 5.91
CA ALA A 95 7.64 -16.15 5.06
C ALA A 95 8.22 -14.96 5.83
N PHE A 96 7.96 -14.89 7.14
CA PHE A 96 8.17 -13.73 8.02
C PHE A 96 8.68 -14.13 9.41
N GLY A 97 9.27 -15.32 9.56
CA GLY A 97 9.50 -15.99 10.86
C GLY A 97 10.26 -15.19 11.92
N ASP A 98 11.01 -14.16 11.52
CA ASP A 98 11.77 -13.23 12.36
C ASP A 98 11.02 -11.92 12.70
N MET A 99 9.79 -11.73 12.21
CA MET A 99 9.00 -10.52 12.44
C MET A 99 7.96 -10.69 13.56
N ASP A 100 7.87 -9.69 14.43
CA ASP A 100 6.78 -9.57 15.39
C ASP A 100 5.45 -9.27 14.68
N VAL A 101 4.37 -9.91 15.14
CA VAL A 101 3.06 -9.84 14.49
C VAL A 101 2.04 -9.17 15.39
N SER A 102 1.55 -8.01 14.97
CA SER A 102 0.40 -7.34 15.59
C SER A 102 -0.86 -7.54 14.75
N LYS A 103 -2.02 -7.73 15.40
CA LYS A 103 -3.32 -7.93 14.74
C LYS A 103 -4.35 -6.95 15.28
N LEU A 104 -4.97 -6.19 14.37
CA LEU A 104 -6.10 -5.33 14.67
C LEU A 104 -7.39 -6.06 14.27
N THR A 105 -8.18 -6.51 15.26
CA THR A 105 -9.41 -7.29 15.04
C THR A 105 -10.67 -6.43 15.04
N GLU A 106 -10.59 -5.21 15.57
CA GLU A 106 -11.73 -4.32 15.73
C GLU A 106 -11.95 -3.46 14.50
N LYS A 107 -13.23 -3.16 14.21
CA LYS A 107 -13.60 -2.24 13.13
C LYS A 107 -13.65 -0.81 13.68
N PRO A 108 -13.30 0.21 12.87
CA PRO A 108 -13.51 1.60 13.25
C PRO A 108 -14.98 1.87 13.61
N ALA A 109 -15.20 2.79 14.55
CA ALA A 109 -16.53 3.22 14.93
C ALA A 109 -17.31 3.73 13.71
N GLY A 110 -18.60 3.39 13.62
CA GLY A 110 -19.48 3.81 12.52
C GLY A 110 -19.40 2.98 11.24
N ARG A 111 -18.59 1.90 11.20
CA ARG A 111 -18.53 1.02 10.02
C ARG A 111 -19.84 0.23 9.84
N GLN A 112 -20.59 0.56 8.79
CA GLN A 112 -21.80 -0.15 8.40
C GLN A 112 -21.50 -1.58 7.89
N SER A 113 -22.43 -2.50 8.13
CA SER A 113 -22.33 -3.87 7.61
C SER A 113 -22.55 -3.87 6.08
N ILE A 114 -21.75 -4.66 5.37
CA ILE A 114 -21.93 -4.89 3.94
C ILE A 114 -22.92 -6.05 3.79
N ARG A 115 -24.00 -5.83 3.05
CA ARG A 115 -24.95 -6.89 2.70
C ARG A 115 -24.40 -7.70 1.53
N THR A 116 -23.92 -8.91 1.82
CA THR A 116 -23.49 -9.87 0.80
C THR A 116 -24.63 -10.83 0.47
N VAL A 117 -24.89 -11.08 -0.81
CA VAL A 117 -25.91 -12.03 -1.29
C VAL A 117 -25.33 -12.91 -2.40
N THR A 118 -25.74 -14.17 -2.44
CA THR A 118 -25.47 -15.10 -3.55
C THR A 118 -26.72 -15.20 -4.40
N LEU A 119 -26.58 -15.03 -5.72
CA LEU A 119 -27.69 -15.12 -6.67
C LEU A 119 -27.36 -16.15 -7.76
N PRO A 120 -28.32 -17.01 -8.13
CA PRO A 120 -28.16 -17.91 -9.27
C PRO A 120 -28.24 -17.12 -10.59
N MET A 121 -27.64 -17.66 -11.66
CA MET A 121 -27.47 -16.94 -12.94
C MET A 121 -28.81 -16.57 -13.59
N GLU A 122 -29.86 -17.35 -13.34
CA GLU A 122 -31.22 -17.11 -13.83
C GLU A 122 -31.83 -15.81 -13.27
N ARG A 123 -31.29 -15.28 -12.17
CA ARG A 123 -31.73 -14.02 -11.56
C ARG A 123 -30.84 -12.83 -11.92
N LEU A 124 -30.03 -12.95 -12.98
CA LEU A 124 -29.16 -11.87 -13.43
C LEU A 124 -29.96 -10.60 -13.77
N ASP A 125 -31.13 -10.73 -14.40
CA ASP A 125 -31.98 -9.58 -14.75
C ASP A 125 -32.44 -8.78 -13.52
N GLU A 126 -32.68 -9.46 -12.40
CA GLU A 126 -33.01 -8.80 -11.13
C GLU A 126 -31.83 -7.99 -10.59
N LEU A 127 -30.60 -8.51 -10.72
CA LEU A 127 -29.39 -7.80 -10.34
C LEU A 127 -29.19 -6.56 -11.21
N VAL A 128 -29.41 -6.68 -12.53
CA VAL A 128 -29.34 -5.54 -13.47
C VAL A 128 -30.38 -4.47 -13.11
N GLY A 129 -31.59 -4.89 -12.72
CA GLY A 129 -32.63 -3.98 -12.20
C GLY A 129 -32.15 -3.19 -10.98
N ARG A 130 -31.64 -3.89 -9.95
CA ARG A 130 -31.10 -3.26 -8.74
C ARG A 130 -29.95 -2.29 -9.03
N MET A 131 -29.10 -2.62 -10.00
CA MET A 131 -28.01 -1.74 -10.44
C MET A 131 -28.55 -0.45 -11.07
N ARG A 132 -29.56 -0.56 -11.93
CA ARG A 132 -30.20 0.60 -12.55
C ARG A 132 -30.77 1.54 -11.49
N ASP A 133 -31.48 1.00 -10.50
CA ASP A 133 -32.08 1.78 -9.42
C ASP A 133 -30.99 2.47 -8.58
N ALA A 134 -29.94 1.73 -8.20
CA ALA A 134 -28.81 2.29 -7.45
C ALA A 134 -28.11 3.44 -8.20
N VAL A 135 -27.89 3.30 -9.51
CA VAL A 135 -27.31 4.38 -10.33
C VAL A 135 -28.25 5.58 -10.44
N ALA A 136 -29.56 5.35 -10.56
CA ALA A 136 -30.56 6.42 -10.58
C ALA A 136 -30.58 7.21 -9.26
N GLU A 137 -30.27 6.56 -8.13
CA GLU A 137 -30.08 7.18 -6.82
C GLU A 137 -28.70 7.86 -6.65
N GLY A 138 -27.85 7.85 -7.67
CA GLY A 138 -26.52 8.45 -7.66
C GLY A 138 -25.43 7.60 -7.01
N GLN A 139 -25.70 6.31 -6.75
CA GLN A 139 -24.70 5.37 -6.24
C GLN A 139 -23.75 4.91 -7.35
N LYS A 140 -22.60 4.36 -6.95
CA LYS A 140 -21.59 3.80 -7.86
C LYS A 140 -21.56 2.29 -7.75
N ILE A 141 -21.32 1.63 -8.88
CA ILE A 141 -21.19 0.18 -8.97
C ILE A 141 -19.74 -0.18 -9.28
N TYR A 142 -19.20 -1.15 -8.55
CA TYR A 142 -18.02 -1.90 -8.93
C TYR A 142 -18.49 -3.22 -9.57
N TRP A 143 -18.08 -3.47 -10.81
CA TRP A 143 -18.38 -4.68 -11.57
C TRP A 143 -17.10 -5.22 -12.20
#